data_AF-A0A6S7LT93-F1
#
_entry.id   AF-A0A6S7LT93-F1
#
_cell.length_a   1.000
_cell.length_b   1.000
_cell.length_c   1.000
_cell.angle_alpha   90.00
_cell.angle_beta   90.00
_cell.angle_gamma   90.00
#
_symmetry.space_group_name_H-M   'P 1'
#
loop_
_entity.id
_entity.type
_entity.pdbx_description
1 polymer ?
#
loop_
_entity_poly.entity_id
_entity_poly.type
_entity_poly.pdbx_seq_one_letter_code
_entity_poly.pdbx_strand_id
1 'polypeptide(L)'
;MASQKIGKRVQWRLTSSEGISFPFDGVPFLCVGTVNYQCHQGDDIDLKTKMKRQEDRDKNENHDHTFRKRRKHYQPSKKLGQCPSQIIMSRVLKFPDYKVVVGPNGGKPQRKMREAAASLKADLQAGTKLAIIDQFAIKLPNINSHKFHTTEGE
;
A
#
# COMPACT_ATOMS: atom_id res chain seq x y z
N MET A 1 6.64 -24.42 3.75
CA MET A 1 5.55 -23.43 3.92
C MET A 1 6.09 -22.28 4.76
N ALA A 2 6.24 -21.09 4.18
CA ALA A 2 6.89 -19.98 4.86
C ALA A 2 6.03 -19.49 6.05
N SER A 3 6.55 -19.69 7.26
CA SER A 3 6.01 -19.08 8.48
C SER A 3 6.12 -17.56 8.35
N GLN A 4 5.01 -16.91 8.02
CA GLN A 4 4.93 -15.46 8.03
C GLN A 4 5.01 -15.00 9.48
N LYS A 5 6.17 -14.51 9.91
CA LYS A 5 6.30 -13.79 11.18
C LYS A 5 5.50 -12.49 11.05
N ILE A 6 4.22 -12.53 11.43
CA ILE A 6 3.36 -11.36 11.45
C ILE A 6 3.73 -10.54 12.70
N GLY A 7 4.72 -9.66 12.57
CA GLY A 7 5.05 -8.65 13.59
C GLY A 7 4.00 -7.53 13.72
N LYS A 8 2.81 -7.70 13.14
CA LYS A 8 1.79 -6.66 13.05
C LYS A 8 0.75 -6.85 14.15
N ARG A 9 0.42 -5.74 14.82
CA ARG A 9 -0.55 -5.71 15.92
C ARG A 9 -1.96 -6.00 15.40
N VAL A 10 -2.69 -6.91 16.08
CA VAL A 10 -4.13 -7.11 15.85
C VAL A 10 -4.87 -5.81 16.12
N GLN A 11 -5.66 -5.39 15.14
CA GLN A 11 -6.43 -4.15 15.17
C GLN A 11 -7.93 -4.45 15.11
N TRP A 12 -8.71 -3.52 15.64
CA TRP A 12 -10.18 -3.55 15.62
C TRP A 12 -10.77 -2.37 14.87
N ARG A 13 -9.95 -1.34 14.64
CA ARG A 13 -10.25 -0.18 13.82
C ARG A 13 -8.95 0.42 13.33
N LEU A 14 -9.00 1.11 12.21
CA LEU A 14 -7.91 1.93 11.70
C LEU A 14 -8.50 3.25 11.21
N THR A 15 -7.99 4.35 11.73
CA THR A 15 -8.35 5.69 11.23
C THR A 15 -7.15 6.23 10.48
N SER A 16 -7.36 6.62 9.22
CA SER A 16 -6.34 7.23 8.38
C SER A 16 -6.91 8.51 7.75
N SER A 17 -6.16 9.61 7.82
CA SER A 17 -6.51 10.88 7.19
C SER A 17 -6.36 10.82 5.66
N GLU A 18 -5.27 10.21 5.19
CA GLU A 18 -4.92 10.17 3.77
C GLU A 18 -5.25 8.82 3.12
N GLY A 19 -5.15 7.73 3.89
CA GLY A 19 -5.34 6.36 3.43
C GLY A 19 -6.76 5.82 3.61
N ILE A 20 -6.84 4.50 3.77
CA ILE A 20 -8.10 3.78 3.95
C ILE A 20 -8.38 3.64 5.45
N SER A 21 -9.57 4.07 5.86
CA SER A 21 -10.07 3.88 7.21
C SER A 21 -10.90 2.60 7.29
N PHE A 22 -10.68 1.83 8.35
CA PHE A 22 -11.45 0.63 8.68
C PHE A 22 -12.24 0.90 9.96
N PRO A 23 -13.57 1.11 9.88
CA PRO A 23 -14.40 1.30 11.07
C PRO A 23 -14.45 0.02 11.89
N PHE A 24 -14.92 0.13 13.13
CA PHE A 24 -15.12 -1.02 13.99
C PHE A 24 -16.36 -1.81 13.56
N ASP A 25 -16.17 -3.04 13.08
CA ASP A 25 -17.23 -3.98 12.66
C ASP A 25 -17.35 -5.20 13.61
N GLY A 26 -16.60 -5.18 14.72
CA GLY A 26 -16.54 -6.26 15.70
C GLY A 26 -15.63 -7.42 15.29
N VAL A 27 -14.98 -7.40 14.12
CA VAL A 27 -14.08 -8.45 13.67
C VAL A 27 -12.63 -7.97 13.78
N PRO A 28 -11.73 -8.70 14.47
CA PRO A 28 -10.33 -8.33 14.51
C PRO A 28 -9.67 -8.56 13.16
N PHE A 29 -8.70 -7.72 12.83
CA PHE A 29 -7.96 -7.79 11.57
C PHE A 29 -6.48 -7.44 11.71
N LEU A 30 -5.70 -7.84 10.71
CA LEU A 30 -4.29 -7.50 10.53
C LEU A 30 -4.09 -6.77 9.22
N CYS A 31 -3.50 -5.56 9.27
CA CYS A 31 -3.14 -4.80 8.08
C CYS A 31 -1.79 -5.29 7.53
N VAL A 32 -1.83 -6.17 6.53
CA VAL A 32 -0.64 -6.79 5.92
C VAL A 32 0.24 -5.77 5.22
N GLY A 33 -0.34 -4.71 4.68
CA GLY A 33 0.41 -3.64 4.05
C GLY A 33 -0.49 -2.68 3.29
N THR A 34 0.08 -1.54 2.96
CA THR A 34 -0.53 -0.53 2.11
C THR A 34 0.44 -0.23 0.98
N VAL A 35 -0.09 -0.13 -0.23
CA VAL A 35 0.64 0.27 -1.42
C VAL A 35 -0.04 1.51 -1.99
N ASN A 36 0.78 2.51 -2.32
CA ASN A 36 0.34 3.74 -2.95
C ASN A 36 0.84 3.73 -4.40
N TYR A 37 -0.10 3.73 -5.35
CA TYR A 37 0.20 3.87 -6.76
C TYR A 37 0.01 5.34 -7.16
N GLN A 38 1.03 5.90 -7.80
CA GLN A 38 0.98 7.27 -8.30
C GLN A 38 0.57 7.29 -9.77
N CYS A 39 0.03 8.42 -10.21
CA CYS A 39 -0.23 8.66 -11.62
C CYS A 39 1.02 8.45 -12.49
N HIS A 40 0.84 7.87 -13.68
CA HIS A 40 1.93 7.69 -14.65
C HIS A 40 2.55 9.02 -15.08
N GLN A 41 1.78 10.10 -15.16
CA GLN A 41 2.27 11.46 -15.44
C GLN A 41 2.64 12.26 -14.18
N GLY A 42 2.43 11.70 -12.99
CA GLY A 42 2.84 12.30 -11.72
C GLY A 42 4.35 12.32 -11.52
N ASP A 43 4.78 12.51 -10.27
CA ASP A 43 6.20 12.66 -9.95
C ASP A 43 7.04 11.42 -10.35
N ASP A 44 8.29 11.69 -10.71
CA ASP A 44 9.28 10.68 -11.01
C ASP A 44 10.05 10.33 -9.74
N ILE A 45 9.54 9.36 -8.97
CA ILE A 45 10.15 8.90 -7.71
C ILE A 45 11.61 8.46 -7.93
N ASP A 46 11.92 7.95 -9.12
CA ASP A 46 13.23 7.43 -9.50
C ASP A 46 14.13 8.47 -10.21
N LEU A 47 13.76 9.76 -10.21
CA LEU A 47 14.50 10.81 -10.91
C LEU A 47 15.99 10.81 -10.54
N LYS A 48 16.31 10.76 -9.25
CA LYS A 48 17.69 10.76 -8.75
C LYS A 48 18.47 9.54 -9.26
N THR A 49 17.84 8.37 -9.23
CA THR A 49 18.44 7.13 -9.72
C THR A 49 18.69 7.21 -11.23
N LYS A 50 17.76 7.81 -11.99
CA LYS A 50 17.91 8.02 -13.43
C LYS A 50 19.02 9.02 -13.75
N MET A 51 19.13 10.12 -13.01
CA MET A 51 20.21 11.10 -13.14
C MET A 51 21.57 10.48 -12.86
N LYS A 52 21.71 9.74 -11.75
CA LYS A 52 22.95 9.02 -11.43
C LYS A 52 23.33 8.03 -12.53
N ARG A 53 22.38 7.24 -13.03
CA ARG A 53 22.61 6.34 -14.18
C ARG A 53 23.02 7.09 -15.45
N GLN A 54 22.57 8.33 -15.63
CA GLN A 54 22.99 9.16 -16.76
C GLN A 54 24.42 9.65 -16.58
N GLU A 55 24.76 10.19 -15.41
CA GLU A 55 26.12 10.62 -15.09
C GLU A 55 27.13 9.47 -15.19
N ASP A 56 26.81 8.29 -14.63
CA ASP A 56 27.68 7.11 -14.70
C ASP A 56 27.88 6.63 -16.15
N ARG A 57 26.85 6.76 -17.01
CA ARG A 57 26.97 6.47 -18.44
C ARG A 57 27.83 7.49 -19.17
N ASP A 58 27.62 8.78 -18.93
CA ASP A 58 28.36 9.85 -19.59
C ASP A 58 29.85 9.82 -19.19
N LYS A 59 30.16 9.45 -17.94
CA LYS A 59 31.54 9.15 -17.50
C LYS A 59 32.14 7.99 -18.27
N ASN A 60 31.40 6.90 -18.42
CA ASN A 60 31.87 5.70 -19.12
C ASN A 60 32.12 5.94 -20.62
N GLU A 61 31.35 6.81 -21.27
CA GLU A 61 31.56 7.18 -22.69
C GLU A 61 32.77 8.07 -22.92
N ASN A 62 33.23 8.80 -21.90
CA ASN A 62 34.49 9.56 -21.99
C ASN A 62 35.73 8.65 -21.92
N HIS A 63 35.58 7.34 -21.76
CA HIS A 63 36.67 6.38 -21.87
C HIS A 63 36.89 5.94 -23.33
N ASP A 64 38.16 5.90 -23.72
CA ASP A 64 38.57 5.53 -25.07
C ASP A 64 38.00 4.17 -25.48
N HIS A 65 37.50 4.08 -26.72
CA HIS A 65 36.89 2.88 -27.34
C HIS A 65 35.47 2.44 -26.92
N THR A 66 34.66 3.28 -26.27
CA THR A 66 33.26 2.93 -25.93
C THR A 66 32.20 3.53 -26.86
N PHE A 67 32.19 3.16 -28.15
CA PHE A 67 31.11 3.57 -29.07
C PHE A 67 29.85 2.72 -28.91
N ARG A 68 28.87 3.21 -28.13
CA ARG A 68 27.51 2.63 -28.06
C ARG A 68 26.50 3.49 -28.81
N LYS A 69 25.78 2.90 -29.78
CA LYS A 69 24.68 3.58 -30.49
C LYS A 69 23.56 3.93 -29.51
N ARG A 70 23.20 5.21 -29.43
CA ARG A 70 22.11 5.72 -28.58
C ARG A 70 20.79 5.76 -29.36
N ARG A 71 19.70 5.31 -28.73
CA ARG A 71 18.34 5.58 -29.23
C ARG A 71 18.03 7.06 -29.01
N LYS A 72 17.57 7.77 -30.04
CA LYS A 72 17.07 9.14 -29.89
C LYS A 72 15.75 9.10 -29.11
N HIS A 73 15.74 9.73 -27.95
CA HIS A 73 14.52 10.00 -27.19
C HIS A 73 13.95 11.34 -27.64
N TYR A 74 12.72 11.35 -28.19
CA TYR A 74 12.03 12.58 -28.58
C TYR A 74 11.51 13.37 -27.38
N GLN A 75 11.24 12.69 -26.26
CA GLN A 75 10.94 13.29 -24.98
C GLN A 75 11.80 12.64 -23.89
N PRO A 76 12.34 13.43 -22.95
CA PRO A 76 13.22 12.91 -21.89
C PRO A 76 12.47 11.98 -20.93
N SER A 77 11.19 12.23 -20.65
CA SER A 77 10.34 11.39 -19.80
C SER A 77 8.87 11.57 -20.16
N LYS A 78 8.05 10.56 -19.86
CA LYS A 78 6.58 10.66 -19.87
C LYS A 78 6.01 11.30 -18.60
N LYS A 79 6.87 11.55 -17.61
CA LYS A 79 6.55 12.17 -16.32
C LYS A 79 6.47 13.67 -16.52
N LEU A 80 5.33 14.27 -16.19
CA LEU A 80 5.13 15.72 -16.22
C LEU A 80 5.37 16.35 -14.85
N GLY A 81 5.25 15.54 -13.78
CA GLY A 81 5.36 15.98 -12.40
C GLY A 81 4.06 16.60 -11.90
N GLN A 82 3.92 16.73 -10.58
CA GLN A 82 2.88 17.53 -9.91
C GLN A 82 1.45 16.97 -9.92
N CYS A 83 1.17 15.83 -10.54
CA CYS A 83 -0.14 15.21 -10.41
C CYS A 83 -0.33 14.60 -9.02
N PRO A 84 -1.29 15.09 -8.20
CA PRO A 84 -1.52 14.57 -6.86
C PRO A 84 -2.37 13.28 -6.85
N SER A 85 -2.82 12.83 -8.02
CA SER A 85 -3.67 11.64 -8.14
C SER A 85 -2.90 10.39 -7.71
N GLN A 86 -3.50 9.67 -6.75
CA GLN A 86 -2.96 8.44 -6.19
C GLN A 86 -4.07 7.43 -5.95
N ILE A 87 -3.77 6.17 -6.21
CA ILE A 87 -4.58 5.03 -5.78
C ILE A 87 -3.94 4.44 -4.54
N ILE A 88 -4.71 4.30 -3.48
CA ILE A 88 -4.24 3.68 -2.23
C ILE A 88 -4.90 2.33 -2.11
N MET A 89 -4.10 1.28 -1.91
CA MET A 89 -4.58 -0.08 -1.72
C MET A 89 -4.06 -0.64 -0.39
N SER A 90 -4.95 -1.12 0.46
CA SER A 90 -4.59 -1.77 1.73
C SER A 90 -5.07 -3.22 1.73
N ARG A 91 -4.17 -4.14 2.04
CA ARG A 91 -4.48 -5.56 2.24
C ARG A 91 -4.67 -5.83 3.72
N VAL A 92 -5.82 -6.39 4.07
CA VAL A 92 -6.22 -6.72 5.44
C VAL A 92 -6.69 -8.16 5.53
N LEU A 93 -6.22 -8.86 6.56
CA LEU A 93 -6.68 -10.21 6.92
C LEU A 93 -7.66 -10.09 8.08
N LYS A 94 -8.92 -10.50 7.88
CA LYS A 94 -9.94 -10.52 8.92
C LYS A 94 -10.10 -11.92 9.50
N PHE A 95 -10.40 -11.97 10.80
CA PHE A 95 -10.54 -13.22 11.57
C PHE A 95 -11.97 -13.35 12.11
N PRO A 96 -12.92 -13.85 11.30
CA PRO A 96 -14.35 -13.91 11.67
C PRO A 96 -14.63 -14.75 12.92
N ASP A 97 -13.83 -15.78 13.20
CA ASP A 97 -14.01 -16.67 14.36
C ASP A 97 -13.83 -15.94 15.71
N TYR A 98 -13.14 -14.79 15.70
CA TYR A 98 -12.88 -13.98 16.89
C TYR A 98 -13.77 -12.74 16.93
N LYS A 99 -14.90 -12.76 16.22
CA LYS A 99 -15.86 -11.66 16.18
C LYS A 99 -16.46 -11.43 17.57
N VAL A 100 -16.49 -10.17 17.98
CA VAL A 100 -17.11 -9.75 19.23
C VAL A 100 -18.40 -9.00 18.93
N VAL A 101 -19.50 -9.49 19.51
CA VAL A 101 -20.81 -8.85 19.41
C VAL A 101 -20.82 -7.56 20.23
N VAL A 102 -21.21 -6.46 19.59
CA VAL A 102 -21.41 -5.17 20.25
C VAL A 102 -22.69 -5.25 21.07
N GLY A 103 -22.64 -4.83 22.33
CA GLY A 103 -23.83 -4.80 23.18
C GLY A 103 -24.87 -3.79 22.69
N PRO A 104 -26.13 -3.90 23.12
CA PRO A 104 -27.25 -3.07 22.66
C PRO A 104 -27.02 -1.55 22.83
N ASN A 105 -26.16 -1.15 23.77
CA ASN A 105 -25.83 0.26 24.04
C ASN A 105 -24.72 0.83 23.14
N GLY A 106 -24.28 0.12 22.09
CA GLY A 106 -23.25 0.59 21.15
C GLY A 106 -21.84 0.74 21.75
N GLY A 107 -21.66 0.43 23.03
CA GLY A 107 -20.38 0.48 23.73
C GLY A 107 -19.42 -0.59 23.22
N LYS A 108 -18.13 -0.23 23.06
CA LYS A 108 -17.08 -1.17 22.66
C LYS A 108 -16.81 -2.15 23.82
N PRO A 109 -17.02 -3.46 23.63
CA PRO A 109 -16.81 -4.45 24.68
C PRO A 109 -15.32 -4.73 24.89
N GLN A 110 -14.62 -3.77 25.50
CA GLN A 110 -13.15 -3.72 25.53
C GLN A 110 -12.50 -4.94 26.20
N ARG A 111 -13.16 -5.51 27.21
CA ARG A 111 -12.72 -6.76 27.85
C ARG A 111 -12.76 -7.93 26.86
N LYS A 112 -13.91 -8.17 26.22
CA LYS A 112 -14.09 -9.24 25.23
C LYS A 112 -13.14 -9.08 24.04
N MET A 113 -12.88 -7.85 23.60
CA MET A 113 -11.90 -7.57 22.54
C MET A 113 -10.46 -7.93 22.97
N ARG A 114 -10.08 -7.70 24.23
CA ARG A 114 -8.76 -8.09 24.75
C ARG A 114 -8.63 -9.61 24.82
N GLU A 115 -9.67 -10.28 25.33
CA GLU A 115 -9.73 -11.75 25.40
C GLU A 115 -9.63 -12.37 24.00
N ALA A 116 -10.45 -11.91 23.04
CA ALA A 116 -10.41 -12.38 21.66
C ALA A 116 -9.05 -12.12 20.97
N ALA A 117 -8.44 -10.95 21.20
CA ALA A 117 -7.13 -10.65 20.63
C ALA A 117 -6.00 -11.50 21.26
N ALA A 118 -6.11 -11.85 22.55
CA ALA A 118 -5.17 -12.73 23.21
C ALA A 118 -5.28 -14.17 22.68
N SER A 119 -6.51 -14.69 22.54
CA SER A 119 -6.76 -16.00 21.91
C SER A 119 -6.23 -16.05 20.48
N LEU A 120 -6.59 -15.06 19.65
CA LEU A 120 -6.09 -14.97 18.27
C LEU A 120 -4.56 -14.94 18.22
N LYS A 121 -3.91 -14.21 19.13
CA LYS A 121 -2.45 -14.16 19.18
C LYS A 121 -1.85 -15.52 19.56
N ALA A 122 -2.44 -16.22 20.52
CA ALA A 122 -1.99 -17.55 20.93
C ALA A 122 -2.13 -18.55 19.76
N ASP A 123 -3.26 -18.51 19.06
CA ASP A 123 -3.53 -19.36 17.90
C ASP A 123 -2.59 -19.08 16.73
N LEU A 124 -2.34 -17.80 16.42
CA LEU A 124 -1.34 -17.40 15.43
C LEU A 124 0.08 -17.88 15.79
N GLN A 125 0.44 -17.91 17.08
CA GLN A 125 1.74 -18.40 17.54
C GLN A 125 1.84 -19.93 17.50
N ALA A 126 0.74 -20.62 17.83
CA ALA A 126 0.63 -22.07 17.76
C ALA A 126 0.58 -22.59 16.31
N GLY A 127 0.30 -21.71 15.33
CA GLY A 127 0.16 -22.10 13.93
C GLY A 127 -1.11 -22.90 13.67
N THR A 128 -2.15 -22.70 14.48
CA THR A 128 -3.45 -23.34 14.27
C THR A 128 -4.09 -22.87 12.95
N LYS A 129 -4.91 -23.72 12.35
CA LYS A 129 -5.63 -23.38 11.13
C LYS A 129 -6.80 -22.45 11.48
N LEU A 130 -6.69 -21.19 11.08
CA LEU A 130 -7.69 -20.15 11.31
C LEU A 130 -8.52 -19.91 10.05
N ALA A 131 -9.81 -19.57 10.21
CA ALA A 131 -10.56 -18.98 9.10
C ALA A 131 -10.06 -17.54 8.89
N ILE A 132 -9.52 -17.27 7.70
CA ILE A 132 -8.98 -15.95 7.34
C ILE A 132 -9.70 -15.46 6.10
N ILE A 133 -10.24 -14.25 6.17
CA ILE A 133 -10.78 -13.54 5.01
C ILE A 133 -9.71 -12.53 4.56
N ASP A 134 -9.12 -12.78 3.40
CA ASP A 134 -8.18 -11.86 2.75
C ASP A 134 -8.95 -10.80 1.96
N GLN A 135 -8.86 -9.54 2.39
CA GLN A 135 -9.61 -8.43 1.83
C GLN A 135 -8.66 -7.34 1.34
N PHE A 136 -8.92 -6.85 0.12
CA PHE A 136 -8.27 -5.68 -0.44
C PHE A 136 -9.26 -4.51 -0.42
N ALA A 137 -8.87 -3.44 0.26
CA ALA A 137 -9.58 -2.17 0.18
C ALA A 137 -8.80 -1.25 -0.76
N ILE A 138 -9.52 -0.58 -1.65
CA ILE A 138 -8.93 0.33 -2.64
C ILE A 138 -9.64 1.68 -2.54
N LYS A 139 -8.86 2.74 -2.44
CA LYS A 139 -9.31 4.13 -2.58
C LYS A 139 -8.86 4.63 -3.94
N LEU A 140 -9.81 4.76 -4.85
CA LEU A 140 -9.58 5.30 -6.18
C LEU A 140 -9.58 6.83 -6.14
N PRO A 141 -8.70 7.48 -6.91
CA PRO A 141 -8.72 8.92 -7.10
C PRO A 141 -9.97 9.32 -7.89
N ASN A 142 -10.48 10.51 -7.61
CA ASN A 142 -11.49 11.13 -8.47
C ASN A 142 -10.81 11.66 -9.75
N ILE A 143 -11.51 11.70 -10.88
CA ILE A 143 -10.98 12.26 -12.12
C ILE A 143 -10.50 13.71 -11.93
N ASN A 144 -11.19 14.51 -11.12
CA ASN A 144 -10.83 15.89 -10.79
C ASN A 144 -9.56 16.02 -9.93
N SER A 145 -9.07 14.91 -9.38
CA SER A 145 -7.79 14.91 -8.65
C SER A 145 -6.58 14.84 -9.58
N HIS A 146 -6.78 14.48 -10.85
CA HIS A 146 -5.75 14.63 -11.86
C HIS A 146 -5.60 16.11 -12.19
N LYS A 147 -4.39 16.62 -11.99
CA LYS A 147 -4.07 18.03 -12.22
C LYS A 147 -2.81 18.12 -13.05
N PHE A 148 -2.70 19.20 -13.82
CA PHE A 148 -1.52 19.55 -14.62
C PHE A 148 -1.20 18.58 -15.77
N HIS A 149 -2.18 17.75 -16.17
CA HIS A 149 -2.08 16.90 -17.35
C HIS A 149 -3.48 16.51 -17.87
N THR A 150 -3.57 16.13 -19.14
CA THR A 150 -4.81 15.63 -19.76
C THR A 150 -5.13 14.23 -19.24
N THR A 151 -6.40 13.97 -18.94
CA THR A 151 -6.90 12.65 -18.50
C THR A 151 -7.47 11.81 -19.64
N GLU A 152 -7.80 12.45 -20.75
CA GLU A 152 -8.30 11.80 -21.97
C GLU A 152 -7.12 11.48 -22.88
N GLY A 153 -7.09 10.27 -23.41
CA GLY A 153 -6.07 9.85 -24.36
C GLY A 153 -6.39 10.40 -25.75
N GLU A 154 -5.50 11.22 -26.29
CA GLU A 154 -5.35 11.40 -27.74
C GLU A 154 -4.54 10.24 -28.34
#